data_AF-A0A959F375-F1
#
_entry.id   AF-A0A959F375-F1
#
_cell.length_a   1.000
_cell.length_b   1.000
_cell.length_c   1.000
_cell.angle_alpha   90.00
_cell.angle_beta   90.00
_cell.angle_gamma   90.00
#
_symmetry.space_group_name_H-M   'P 1'
#
loop_
_entity.id
_entity.type
_entity.pdbx_description
1 polymer ?
#
loop_
_entity_poly.entity_id
_entity_poly.type
_entity_poly.pdbx_seq_one_letter_code
_entity_poly.pdbx_strand_id
1 'polypeptide(L)'
;MRQLKAPSEPQRLLMMLAEKPDRSPADDRHLAVLVRAEKADERFAKLRGLAAKVVSEEKAAARKARNHRLIQQGLLFDLVGLESRDPAELA
;
A
#
# COMPACT_ATOMS: atom_id res chain seq x y z
N MET A 1 0.26 -12.39 18.21
CA MET A 1 -1.13 -12.90 18.14
C MET A 1 -2.02 -12.35 19.25
N ARG A 2 -1.58 -12.26 20.52
CA ARG A 2 -2.41 -11.76 21.65
C ARG A 2 -2.71 -10.25 21.70
N GLN A 3 -2.45 -9.48 20.63
CA GLN A 3 -2.65 -8.02 20.60
C GLN A 3 -3.51 -7.55 19.40
N LEU A 4 -4.40 -8.41 18.90
CA LEU A 4 -5.37 -8.00 17.87
C LEU A 4 -6.52 -7.23 18.53
N LYS A 5 -6.76 -5.96 18.12
CA LYS A 5 -7.84 -5.12 18.66
C LYS A 5 -9.24 -5.72 18.45
N ALA A 6 -9.43 -6.44 17.35
CA ALA A 6 -10.65 -7.20 17.05
C ALA A 6 -10.24 -8.41 16.16
N PRO A 7 -10.07 -9.61 16.73
CA PRO A 7 -9.67 -10.78 15.95
C PRO A 7 -10.79 -11.22 15.01
N SER A 8 -10.44 -11.62 13.79
CA SER A 8 -11.37 -12.21 12.82
C SER A 8 -11.90 -13.57 13.30
N GLU A 9 -12.96 -14.10 12.68
CA GLU A 9 -13.47 -15.44 13.01
C GLU A 9 -12.40 -16.56 12.87
N PRO A 10 -11.61 -16.62 11.78
CA PRO A 10 -10.50 -17.55 11.67
C PRO A 10 -9.45 -17.38 12.78
N GLN A 11 -9.11 -16.15 13.16
CA GLN A 11 -8.13 -15.86 14.21
C GLN A 11 -8.65 -16.27 15.59
N ARG A 12 -9.94 -16.03 15.87
CA ARG A 12 -10.59 -16.48 17.10
C ARG A 12 -10.55 -18.00 17.19
N LEU A 13 -10.90 -18.72 16.12
CA LEU A 13 -10.83 -20.18 16.09
C LEU A 13 -9.39 -20.69 16.25
N LEU A 14 -8.42 -20.04 15.59
CA LEU A 14 -7.00 -20.38 15.76
C LEU A 14 -6.56 -20.23 17.22
N MET A 15 -6.96 -19.15 17.89
CA MET A 15 -6.65 -18.93 19.31
C MET A 15 -7.29 -19.99 20.20
N MET A 16 -8.58 -20.28 19.99
CA MET A 16 -9.31 -21.31 20.75
C MET A 16 -8.67 -22.69 20.58
N LEU A 17 -8.33 -23.08 19.35
CA LEU A 17 -7.66 -24.36 19.10
C LEU A 17 -6.25 -24.40 19.67
N ALA A 18 -5.50 -23.28 19.61
CA ALA A 18 -4.15 -23.20 20.17
C ALA A 18 -4.12 -23.29 21.70
N GLU A 19 -5.15 -22.79 22.39
CA GLU A 19 -5.26 -22.84 23.86
C GLU A 19 -5.91 -24.14 24.37
N LYS A 20 -6.43 -24.99 23.49
CA LYS A 20 -7.06 -26.27 23.87
C LYS A 20 -5.99 -27.27 24.38
N PRO A 21 -6.11 -27.78 25.61
CA PRO A 21 -5.11 -28.70 26.19
C PRO A 21 -5.14 -30.09 25.52
N ASP A 22 -6.33 -30.65 25.31
CA ASP A 22 -6.53 -31.98 24.71
C ASP A 22 -7.01 -31.85 23.26
N ARG A 23 -6.08 -31.52 22.35
CA ARG A 23 -6.38 -31.45 20.91
C ARG A 23 -6.52 -32.84 20.31
N SER A 24 -7.58 -33.01 19.51
CA SER A 24 -7.76 -34.19 18.66
C SER A 24 -6.94 -34.07 17.36
N PRO A 25 -6.72 -35.17 16.62
CA PRO A 25 -6.11 -35.11 15.29
C PRO A 25 -6.88 -34.26 14.27
N ALA A 26 -8.19 -34.04 14.48
CA ALA A 26 -8.97 -33.11 13.67
C ALA A 26 -8.63 -31.65 14.02
N ASP A 27 -8.52 -31.32 15.31
CA ASP A 27 -8.14 -29.99 15.79
C ASP A 27 -6.76 -29.59 15.26
N ASP A 28 -5.79 -30.52 15.26
CA ASP A 28 -4.45 -30.25 14.73
C ASP A 28 -4.44 -29.99 13.22
N ARG A 29 -5.28 -30.71 12.46
CA ARG A 29 -5.44 -30.47 11.02
C ARG A 29 -6.05 -29.09 10.76
N HIS A 30 -7.08 -28.71 11.53
CA HIS A 30 -7.68 -27.38 11.42
C HIS A 30 -6.69 -26.27 11.80
N LEU A 31 -5.96 -26.45 12.89
CA LEU A 31 -4.94 -25.50 13.32
C LEU A 31 -3.85 -25.32 12.26
N ALA A 32 -3.37 -26.40 11.64
CA ALA A 32 -2.38 -26.34 10.58
C ALA A 32 -2.85 -25.53 9.36
N VAL A 33 -4.13 -25.68 8.98
CA VAL A 33 -4.74 -24.89 7.89
C VAL A 33 -4.82 -23.41 8.28
N LEU A 34 -5.34 -23.10 9.46
CA LEU A 34 -5.48 -21.72 9.93
C LEU A 34 -4.12 -21.00 10.04
N VAL A 35 -3.10 -21.67 10.56
CA VAL A 35 -1.74 -21.11 10.63
C VAL A 35 -1.17 -20.84 9.24
N ARG A 36 -1.44 -21.70 8.26
CA ARG A 36 -1.00 -21.46 6.87
C ARG A 36 -1.71 -20.28 6.24
N ALA A 37 -3.01 -20.12 6.50
CA ALA A 37 -3.78 -18.97 6.04
C ALA A 37 -3.23 -17.66 6.61
N GLU A 38 -3.04 -17.56 7.93
CA GLU A 38 -2.48 -16.34 8.55
C GLU A 38 -1.08 -15.98 8.02
N LYS A 39 -0.23 -17.00 7.79
CA LYS A 39 1.09 -16.77 7.18
C LYS A 39 1.00 -16.27 5.73
N ALA A 40 0.03 -16.76 4.96
CA ALA A 40 -0.21 -16.29 3.61
C ALA A 40 -0.70 -14.84 3.61
N ASP A 41 -1.61 -14.49 4.52
CA ASP A 41 -2.12 -13.13 4.68
C ASP A 41 -1.02 -12.15 5.10
N GLU A 42 -0.15 -12.53 6.04
CA GLU A 42 0.99 -11.71 6.43
C GLU A 42 1.94 -11.44 5.24
N ARG A 43 2.22 -12.47 4.44
CA ARG A 43 3.03 -12.33 3.22
C ARG A 43 2.35 -11.43 2.20
N PHE A 44 1.05 -11.62 2.00
CA PHE A 44 0.27 -10.81 1.06
C PHE A 44 0.22 -9.34 1.47
N ALA A 45 0.06 -9.04 2.77
CA ALA A 45 0.12 -7.68 3.29
C ALA A 45 1.49 -7.01 3.02
N LYS A 46 2.59 -7.73 3.21
CA LYS A 46 3.94 -7.25 2.88
C LYS A 46 4.08 -6.96 1.38
N LEU A 47 3.63 -7.88 0.52
CA LEU A 47 3.67 -7.70 -0.93
C LEU A 47 2.82 -6.50 -1.39
N ARG A 48 1.65 -6.28 -0.79
CA ARG A 48 0.83 -5.09 -1.05
C ARG A 48 1.57 -3.80 -0.70
N GLY A 49 2.28 -3.77 0.41
CA GLY A 49 3.12 -2.62 0.80
C GLY A 49 4.22 -2.33 -0.22
N LEU A 50 4.90 -3.38 -0.70
CA LEU A 50 5.92 -3.25 -1.75
C LEU A 50 5.33 -2.75 -3.07
N ALA A 51 4.20 -3.31 -3.50
CA ALA A 51 3.51 -2.87 -4.71
C ALA A 51 3.08 -1.39 -4.62
N ALA A 52 2.54 -0.97 -3.48
CA ALA A 52 2.18 0.43 -3.24
C ALA A 52 3.39 1.36 -3.33
N LYS A 53 4.55 0.93 -2.81
CA LYS A 53 5.81 1.68 -2.89
C LYS A 53 6.24 1.89 -4.35
N VAL A 54 6.27 0.82 -5.16
CA VAL A 54 6.61 0.91 -6.59
C VAL A 54 5.70 1.91 -7.32
N VAL A 55 4.38 1.80 -7.11
CA VAL A 55 3.41 2.73 -7.72
C VAL A 55 3.66 4.18 -7.28
N SER A 56 4.00 4.40 -6.01
CA SER A 56 4.29 5.74 -5.50
C SER A 56 5.56 6.34 -6.10
N GLU A 57 6.58 5.52 -6.32
CA GLU A 57 7.88 5.91 -6.90
C GLU A 57 7.70 6.32 -8.36
N GLU A 58 6.97 5.52 -9.16
CA GLU A 58 6.63 5.84 -10.54
C GLU A 58 5.83 7.15 -10.64
N LYS A 59 4.81 7.32 -9.79
CA LYS A 59 4.05 8.57 -9.74
C LYS A 59 4.91 9.76 -9.34
N ALA A 60 5.87 9.58 -8.44
CA ALA A 60 6.80 10.64 -8.04
C ALA A 60 7.75 11.04 -9.17
N ALA A 61 8.30 10.07 -9.90
CA ALA A 61 9.12 10.30 -11.08
C ALA A 61 8.35 11.06 -12.17
N ALA A 62 7.13 10.63 -12.47
CA ALA A 62 6.25 11.31 -13.43
C ALA A 62 5.94 12.76 -13.01
N ARG A 63 5.64 13.00 -11.72
CA ARG A 63 5.45 14.37 -11.19
C ARG A 63 6.72 15.21 -11.31
N LYS A 64 7.90 14.64 -11.03
CA LYS A 64 9.18 15.35 -11.15
C LYS A 64 9.44 15.76 -12.60
N ALA A 65 9.25 14.86 -13.55
CA ALA A 65 9.43 15.15 -14.98
C ALA A 65 8.43 16.20 -15.48
N ARG A 66 7.17 16.14 -15.04
CA ARG A 66 6.17 17.16 -15.35
C ARG A 66 6.57 18.52 -14.77
N ASN A 67 6.90 18.58 -13.49
CA ASN A 67 7.27 19.83 -12.83
C ASN A 67 8.53 20.45 -13.44
N HIS A 68 9.52 19.63 -13.82
CA HIS A 68 10.71 20.12 -14.52
C HIS A 68 10.35 20.82 -15.84
N ARG A 69 9.47 20.20 -16.65
CA ARG A 69 8.97 20.82 -17.90
C ARG A 69 8.22 22.11 -17.64
N LEU A 70 7.33 22.14 -16.65
CA LEU A 70 6.59 23.36 -16.28
C LEU A 70 7.51 24.49 -15.84
N ILE A 71 8.57 24.19 -15.08
CA ILE A 71 9.58 25.19 -14.69
C ILE A 71 10.31 25.72 -15.91
N GLN A 72 10.75 24.86 -16.83
CA GLN A 72 11.40 25.30 -18.07
C GLN A 72 10.48 26.19 -18.91
N GLN A 73 9.20 25.83 -19.02
CA GLN A 73 8.20 26.64 -19.72
C GLN A 73 8.00 28.00 -19.04
N GLY A 74 7.92 28.05 -17.71
CA GLY A 74 7.82 29.29 -16.96
C GLY A 74 9.02 30.20 -17.18
N LEU A 75 10.25 29.65 -17.12
CA LEU A 75 11.48 30.42 -17.40
C LEU A 75 11.50 30.99 -18.82
N LEU A 76 10.99 30.25 -19.82
CA LEU A 76 10.85 30.77 -21.17
C LEU A 76 9.81 31.89 -21.22
N PHE A 77 8.68 31.74 -20.53
CA PHE A 77 7.62 32.74 -20.43
C PHE A 77 8.13 34.06 -19.84
N ASP A 78 8.92 33.96 -18.75
CA ASP A 78 9.58 35.11 -18.12
C ASP A 78 10.61 35.76 -19.07
N LEU A 79 11.38 34.95 -19.81
CA LEU A 79 12.40 35.47 -20.74
C LEU A 79 11.78 36.32 -21.86
N VAL A 80 10.59 35.97 -22.33
CA VAL A 80 9.89 36.71 -23.39
C VAL A 80 8.97 37.82 -22.86
N GLY A 81 8.95 38.07 -21.54
CA GLY A 81 8.19 39.15 -20.93
C GLY A 81 6.68 38.94 -20.98
N LEU A 82 6.22 37.68 -21.01
CA LEU A 82 4.80 37.34 -21.12
C LEU A 82 4.11 37.22 -19.75
N GLU A 83 4.84 37.32 -18.63
CA GLU A 83 4.30 37.16 -17.28
C GLU A 83 3.29 38.24 -16.88
N SER A 84 3.33 39.41 -17.53
CA SER A 84 2.44 40.55 -17.29
C SER A 84 1.29 40.66 -18.29
N ARG A 85 1.23 39.77 -19.29
CA ARG A 85 0.19 39.78 -20.32
C ARG A 85 -1.07 39.07 -19.87
N ASP A 86 -2.22 39.56 -20.33
CA ASP A 86 -3.50 38.92 -20.04
C ASP A 86 -3.51 37.51 -20.68
N PRO A 87 -3.85 36.45 -19.92
CA PRO A 87 -4.00 35.10 -20.46
C PRO A 87 -4.90 35.01 -21.71
N ALA A 88 -5.89 35.91 -21.86
CA ALA A 88 -6.75 35.96 -23.03
C ALA A 88 -6.03 36.40 -24.32
N GLU A 89 -4.87 37.07 -24.22
CA GLU A 89 -4.03 37.47 -25.36
C GLU A 89 -3.08 36.36 -25.83
N LEU A 90 -3.00 35.25 -25.09
CA LEU A 90 -2.01 34.17 -25.26
C LEU A 90 -2.60 32.89 -25.90
N ALA A 91 -3.87 32.92 -26.33
CA ALA A 91 -4.63 31.80 -26.89
C ALA A 91 -4.68 31.78 -28.43
#